data_AF-A0A146LSL2-F1
#
_entry.id   AF-A0A146LSL2-F1
#
_cell.length_a   1.000
_cell.length_b   1.000
_cell.length_c   1.000
_cell.angle_alpha   90.00
_cell.angle_beta   90.00
_cell.angle_gamma   90.00
#
_symmetry.space_group_name_H-M   'P 1'
#
loop_
_entity.id
_entity.type
_entity.pdbx_description
1 polymer ?
#
loop_
_entity_poly.entity_id
_entity_poly.type
_entity_poly.pdbx_seq_one_letter_code
_entity_poly.pdbx_strand_id
1 'polypeptide(L)'
;MMFSIALIFLGSIGFSSPKSDSCRTKAERGDESWTDACALRDSYDFIIIGGGTAGSILANRLSEVPQWSVLLLEAGKDETYESKIPFFPLLLEKTSMDWNYTTTRQKICKSVGGFCKYPRGRALG
;
A
#
# COMPACT_ATOMS: atom_id res chain seq x y z
N MET A 1 -0.34 -10.90 -27.21
CA MET A 1 0.16 -9.71 -26.48
C MET A 1 1.00 -10.22 -25.32
N MET A 2 2.32 -10.15 -25.44
CA MET A 2 3.27 -10.61 -24.43
C MET A 2 3.26 -9.62 -23.26
N PHE A 3 2.94 -10.07 -22.05
CA PHE A 3 3.24 -9.33 -20.84
C PHE A 3 4.64 -9.73 -20.39
N SER A 4 5.62 -8.91 -20.76
CA SER A 4 6.93 -8.92 -20.13
C SER A 4 7.02 -7.63 -19.31
N ILE A 5 6.91 -7.74 -17.99
CA ILE A 5 7.32 -6.67 -17.07
C ILE A 5 8.10 -7.37 -15.94
N ALA A 6 9.32 -7.77 -16.28
CA ALA A 6 10.42 -7.79 -15.33
C ALA A 6 11.15 -6.46 -15.55
N LEU A 7 10.88 -5.48 -14.69
CA LEU A 7 11.71 -4.28 -14.59
C LEU A 7 12.44 -4.32 -13.26
N ILE A 8 13.55 -5.06 -13.26
CA ILE A 8 14.66 -4.81 -12.35
C ILE A 8 15.36 -3.57 -12.92
N PHE A 9 14.99 -2.39 -12.45
CA PHE A 9 15.79 -1.19 -12.70
C PHE A 9 17.03 -1.25 -11.82
N LEU A 10 18.15 -1.65 -12.41
CA LEU A 10 19.51 -1.39 -11.91
C LEU A 10 19.88 0.08 -12.16
N GLY A 11 19.07 1.00 -11.64
CA GLY A 11 19.30 2.43 -11.73
C GLY A 11 18.81 3.06 -10.45
N SER A 12 19.73 3.62 -9.67
CA SER A 12 19.45 4.38 -8.47
C SER A 12 18.51 5.54 -8.84
N ILE A 13 17.21 5.35 -8.63
CA ILE A 13 16.24 6.44 -8.61
C ILE A 13 16.64 7.29 -7.42
N GLY A 14 17.38 8.38 -7.67
CA GLY A 14 17.69 9.38 -6.68
C GLY A 14 16.40 10.08 -6.26
N PHE A 15 15.72 9.53 -5.27
CA PHE A 15 14.67 10.23 -4.56
C PHE A 15 15.36 11.27 -3.67
N SER A 16 15.44 12.53 -4.11
CA SER A 16 15.96 13.59 -3.26
C SER A 16 14.96 13.82 -2.13
N SER A 17 15.24 13.25 -0.97
CA SER A 17 14.48 13.54 0.25
C SER A 17 14.52 15.04 0.54
N PRO A 18 13.41 15.65 0.99
CA PRO A 18 13.46 17.00 1.53
C PRO A 18 14.46 17.03 2.70
N LYS A 19 15.44 17.95 2.64
CA LYS A 19 16.47 18.10 3.68
C LYS A 19 15.81 18.22 5.07
N SER A 20 16.42 17.55 6.05
CA SER A 20 16.03 17.50 7.48
C SER A 20 15.62 18.84 8.08
N ASP A 21 16.17 19.93 7.57
CA ASP A 21 16.00 21.28 8.09
C ASP A 21 14.64 21.90 7.70
N SER A 22 13.89 21.26 6.79
CA SER A 22 12.59 21.72 6.28
C SER A 22 11.38 21.01 6.92
N CYS A 23 11.60 20.07 7.85
CA CYS A 23 10.50 19.45 8.59
C CYS A 23 9.95 20.41 9.65
N ARG A 24 9.28 21.47 9.21
CA ARG A 24 8.39 22.22 10.10
C ARG A 24 7.17 21.35 10.35
N THR A 25 7.12 20.75 11.53
CA THR A 25 5.92 20.15 12.09
C THR A 25 4.85 21.23 12.14
N LYS A 26 3.91 21.22 11.19
CA LYS A 26 2.56 21.71 11.48
C LYS A 26 1.80 20.56 12.11
N ALA A 27 2.08 20.36 13.40
CA ALA A 27 1.18 19.64 14.28
C ALA A 27 -0.07 20.50 14.47
N GLU A 28 -1.08 20.34 13.60
CA GLU A 28 -2.41 20.88 13.89
C GLU A 28 -3.53 19.91 13.49
N ARG A 29 -4.07 19.28 14.53
CA ARG A 29 -5.48 18.91 14.73
C ARG A 29 -5.98 17.59 14.09
N GLY A 30 -5.92 16.52 14.88
CA GLY A 30 -6.84 15.38 14.80
C GLY A 30 -6.26 14.09 14.19
N ASP A 31 -5.91 13.15 15.06
CA ASP A 31 -5.94 11.68 14.91
C ASP A 31 -5.19 10.92 13.78
N GLU A 32 -4.58 11.54 12.76
CA GLU A 32 -3.85 10.78 11.73
C GLU A 32 -2.32 10.83 11.91
N SER A 33 -1.77 9.82 12.61
CA SER A 33 -0.33 9.57 12.76
C SER A 33 0.23 8.93 11.48
N TRP A 34 0.36 9.71 10.41
CA TRP A 34 1.30 9.35 9.34
C TRP A 34 2.70 9.66 9.86
N THR A 35 3.59 8.66 9.80
CA THR A 35 5.01 8.80 10.16
C THR A 35 5.53 10.16 9.70
N ASP A 36 6.03 10.97 10.64
CA ASP A 36 6.57 12.29 10.34
C ASP A 36 7.48 12.15 9.11
N ALA A 37 7.21 12.87 8.03
CA ALA A 37 8.02 12.80 6.81
C ALA A 37 9.52 13.07 7.08
N CYS A 38 9.83 13.63 8.25
CA CYS A 38 11.18 13.79 8.77
C CYS A 38 11.91 12.52 9.22
N ALA A 39 11.18 11.41 9.38
CA ALA A 39 11.75 10.11 9.70
C ALA A 39 12.19 9.35 8.43
N LEU A 40 11.93 9.89 7.24
CA LEU A 40 12.35 9.28 5.98
C LEU A 40 13.85 9.51 5.75
N ARG A 41 14.54 8.45 5.35
CA ARG A 41 15.96 8.47 4.99
C ARG A 41 16.12 8.95 3.54
N ASP A 42 17.28 9.48 3.22
CA ASP A 42 17.63 9.86 1.84
C ASP A 42 17.66 8.65 0.88
N SER A 43 17.92 7.45 1.42
CA SER A 43 17.98 6.21 0.64
C SER A 43 17.59 4.99 1.47
N TYR A 44 17.08 3.98 0.78
CA TYR A 44 16.76 2.65 1.31
C TYR A 44 17.37 1.58 0.42
N ASP A 45 17.74 0.44 0.99
CA ASP A 45 18.24 -0.71 0.24
C ASP A 45 17.09 -1.41 -0.51
N PHE A 46 15.90 -1.44 0.10
CA PHE A 46 14.69 -1.99 -0.50
C PHE A 46 13.51 -1.05 -0.29
N ILE A 47 12.73 -0.84 -1.37
CA ILE A 47 11.44 -0.16 -1.31
C ILE A 47 10.38 -1.15 -1.78
N ILE A 48 9.44 -1.47 -0.89
CA ILE A 48 8.33 -2.39 -1.14
C ILE A 48 7.08 -1.54 -1.35
N ILE A 49 6.44 -1.70 -2.51
CA ILE A 49 5.19 -1.02 -2.84
C ILE A 49 4.04 -2.00 -2.66
N GLY A 50 3.20 -1.72 -1.66
CA GLY A 50 2.07 -2.53 -1.23
C GLY A 50 2.43 -3.38 0.00
N GLY A 51 1.88 -3.02 1.15
CA GLY A 51 1.88 -3.78 2.40
C GLY A 51 0.78 -4.83 2.48
N GLY A 52 0.50 -5.47 1.33
CA GLY A 52 -0.37 -6.63 1.26
C GLY A 52 0.34 -7.91 1.74
N THR A 53 -0.30 -9.06 1.57
CA THR A 53 0.16 -10.35 2.12
C THR A 53 1.61 -10.69 1.76
N ALA A 54 2.01 -10.44 0.50
CA ALA A 54 3.38 -10.65 0.05
C ALA A 54 4.34 -9.56 0.56
N GLY A 55 3.91 -8.30 0.52
CA GLY A 55 4.72 -7.15 0.92
C GLY A 55 5.07 -7.17 2.40
N SER A 56 4.11 -7.52 3.26
CA SER A 56 4.30 -7.67 4.70
C SER A 56 5.28 -8.80 5.04
N ILE A 57 5.20 -9.94 4.34
CA ILE A 57 6.15 -11.05 4.52
C ILE A 57 7.57 -10.63 4.06
N LEU A 58 7.67 -9.98 2.90
CA LEU A 58 8.96 -9.51 2.38
C LEU A 58 9.59 -8.46 3.31
N ALA A 59 8.79 -7.49 3.78
CA ALA A 59 9.24 -6.48 4.72
C ALA A 59 9.78 -7.13 5.99
N ASN A 60 9.05 -8.08 6.57
CA ASN A 60 9.46 -8.81 7.76
C ASN A 60 10.80 -9.54 7.56
N ARG A 61 10.96 -10.27 6.44
CA ARG A 61 12.19 -11.04 6.18
C ARG A 61 13.40 -10.17 5.85
N LEU A 62 13.21 -9.09 5.09
CA LEU A 62 14.30 -8.17 4.77
C LEU A 62 14.72 -7.36 5.99
N SER A 63 13.78 -6.99 6.87
CA SER A 63 14.09 -6.25 8.10
C SER A 63 14.79 -7.08 9.18
N GLU A 64 14.82 -8.41 9.08
CA GLU A 64 15.59 -9.28 9.99
C GLU A 64 17.11 -9.04 9.86
N VAL A 65 17.57 -8.51 8.72
CA VAL A 65 18.98 -8.20 8.46
C VAL A 65 19.25 -6.75 8.86
N PRO A 66 19.97 -6.47 9.98
CA PRO A 66 20.10 -5.12 10.53
C PRO A 66 20.92 -4.15 9.66
N GLN A 67 21.65 -4.67 8.68
CA GLN A 67 22.39 -3.86 7.71
C GLN A 67 21.50 -3.28 6.62
N TRP A 68 20.32 -3.85 6.40
CA TRP A 68 19.40 -3.42 5.35
C TRP A 68 18.36 -2.45 5.88
N SER A 69 18.16 -1.37 5.13
CA SER A 69 17.10 -0.40 5.31
C SER A 69 15.96 -0.69 4.35
N VAL A 70 14.76 -0.89 4.91
CA VAL A 70 13.57 -1.28 4.15
C VAL A 70 12.49 -0.22 4.34
N LEU A 71 11.94 0.29 3.24
CA LEU A 71 10.77 1.17 3.22
C LEU A 71 9.57 0.41 2.66
N LEU A 72 8.49 0.31 3.44
CA LEU A 72 7.22 -0.24 2.99
C LEU A 72 6.24 0.92 2.74
N LEU A 73 5.67 0.97 1.53
CA LEU A 73 4.66 1.95 1.14
C LEU A 73 3.33 1.23 0.93
N GLU A 74 2.34 1.51 1.78
CA GLU A 74 0.97 1.01 1.62
C GLU A 74 0.02 2.19 1.37
N ALA A 75 -0.88 2.03 0.40
CA ALA A 75 -1.84 3.08 0.05
C ALA A 75 -3.06 3.09 0.99
N GLY A 76 -3.34 1.95 1.62
CA GLY A 76 -4.35 1.80 2.64
C GLY A 76 -3.95 2.37 3.99
N LYS A 77 -4.95 2.44 4.88
CA LYS A 77 -4.74 2.72 6.30
C LYS A 77 -4.47 1.41 7.05
N ASP A 78 -4.26 1.54 8.35
CA ASP A 78 -4.26 0.41 9.26
C ASP A 78 -5.60 -0.34 9.23
N GLU A 79 -5.55 -1.59 9.67
CA GLU A 79 -6.72 -2.46 9.83
C GLU A 79 -7.79 -1.82 10.73
N THR A 80 -9.07 -2.01 10.37
CA THR A 80 -10.20 -1.57 11.20
C THR A 80 -10.70 -2.71 12.08
N TYR A 81 -11.59 -2.41 13.03
CA TYR A 81 -12.18 -3.46 13.86
C TYR A 81 -13.00 -4.46 13.03
N GLU A 82 -13.69 -3.98 12.01
CA GLU A 82 -14.53 -4.78 11.13
C GLU A 82 -13.71 -5.75 10.27
N SER A 83 -12.48 -5.38 9.88
CA SER A 83 -11.59 -6.27 9.11
C SER A 83 -11.04 -7.44 9.90
N LYS A 84 -11.09 -7.37 11.23
CA LYS A 84 -10.67 -8.47 12.12
C LYS A 84 -11.74 -9.54 12.28
N ILE A 85 -13.00 -9.22 11.98
CA ILE A 85 -14.13 -10.13 12.13
C ILE A 85 -14.31 -10.91 10.82
N PRO A 86 -14.08 -12.25 10.80
CA PRO A 86 -14.11 -13.03 9.56
C PRO A 86 -15.46 -13.02 8.83
N PHE A 87 -16.55 -12.65 9.51
CA PHE A 87 -17.91 -12.58 8.94
C PHE A 87 -18.20 -11.27 8.18
N PHE A 88 -17.43 -10.20 8.42
CA PHE A 88 -17.68 -8.87 7.85
C PHE A 88 -16.95 -8.46 6.55
N PRO A 89 -16.22 -9.31 5.79
CA PRO A 89 -15.57 -8.88 4.55
C PRO A 89 -16.50 -8.18 3.54
N LEU A 90 -17.76 -8.60 3.43
CA LEU A 90 -18.74 -8.00 2.51
C LEU A 90 -19.16 -6.58 2.92
N LEU A 91 -19.02 -6.21 4.20
CA LEU A 91 -19.29 -4.84 4.69
C LEU A 91 -18.17 -3.86 4.35
N LEU A 92 -16.97 -4.38 4.06
CA LEU A 92 -15.80 -3.58 3.71
C LEU A 92 -15.76 -3.21 2.22
N GLU A 93 -16.56 -3.86 1.37
CA GLU A 93 -16.68 -3.48 -0.03
C GLU A 93 -17.13 -2.03 -0.17
N LYS A 94 -16.53 -1.29 -1.11
CA LYS A 94 -16.82 0.13 -1.39
C LYS A 94 -16.54 1.09 -0.22
N THR A 95 -15.84 0.64 0.82
CA THR A 95 -15.35 1.52 1.90
C THR A 95 -13.94 2.01 1.57
N SER A 96 -13.31 2.76 2.48
CA SER A 96 -11.90 3.16 2.36
C SER A 96 -10.91 1.98 2.39
N MET A 97 -11.36 0.79 2.78
CA MET A 97 -10.58 -0.45 2.87
C MET A 97 -10.62 -1.27 1.57
N ASP A 98 -11.35 -0.83 0.55
CA ASP A 98 -11.47 -1.50 -0.75
C ASP A 98 -10.95 -0.58 -1.86
N TRP A 99 -10.17 -1.14 -2.78
CA TRP A 99 -9.78 -0.43 -4.00
C TRP A 99 -10.97 -0.14 -4.92
N ASN A 100 -12.10 -0.82 -4.71
CA ASN A 100 -13.33 -0.65 -5.47
C ASN A 100 -13.11 -0.84 -6.98
N TYR A 101 -12.31 -1.85 -7.34
CA TYR A 101 -12.09 -2.18 -8.74
C TYR A 101 -13.37 -2.77 -9.36
N THR A 102 -13.61 -2.36 -10.60
CA THR A 102 -14.66 -2.90 -11.44
C THR A 102 -14.05 -3.41 -12.73
N THR A 103 -14.54 -4.55 -13.19
CA THR A 103 -14.12 -5.09 -14.49
C THR A 103 -14.63 -4.18 -15.61
N THR A 104 -14.06 -4.33 -16.80
CA THR A 104 -14.77 -3.88 -18.02
C THR A 104 -16.05 -4.70 -18.21
N ARG A 105 -16.92 -4.30 -19.15
CA ARG A 105 -18.17 -5.02 -19.42
C ARG A 105 -17.89 -6.47 -19.85
N GLN A 106 -18.42 -7.43 -19.10
CA GLN A 106 -18.27 -8.86 -19.35
C GLN A 106 -19.62 -9.50 -19.69
N LYS A 107 -19.65 -10.42 -20.66
CA LYS A 107 -20.88 -11.12 -21.06
C LYS A 107 -21.43 -12.03 -19.95
N ILE A 108 -20.54 -12.61 -19.14
CA ILE A 108 -20.91 -13.53 -18.05
C ILE A 108 -21.33 -12.80 -16.76
N CYS A 109 -21.00 -11.51 -16.67
CA CYS A 109 -21.32 -10.74 -15.48
C CYS A 109 -22.79 -10.30 -15.54
N LYS A 110 -23.62 -10.88 -14.67
CA LYS A 110 -25.07 -10.59 -14.59
C LYS A 110 -25.42 -9.37 -13.72
N SER A 111 -24.41 -8.61 -13.29
CA SER A 111 -24.59 -7.35 -12.55
C SER A 111 -25.08 -6.22 -13.48
N VAL A 112 -25.59 -5.14 -12.90
CA VAL A 112 -26.10 -3.97 -13.62
C VAL A 112 -25.03 -3.43 -14.58
N GLY A 113 -25.39 -3.28 -15.86
CA GLY A 113 -24.47 -2.80 -16.91
C GLY A 113 -23.43 -3.82 -17.38
N GLY A 114 -23.41 -5.04 -16.83
CA GLY A 114 -22.44 -6.09 -17.18
C GLY A 114 -21.05 -5.88 -16.55
N PHE A 115 -20.95 -5.04 -15.52
CA PHE A 115 -19.71 -4.78 -14.78
C PHE A 115 -19.67 -5.61 -13.50
N CYS A 116 -18.57 -6.35 -13.28
CA CYS A 116 -18.39 -7.14 -12.07
C CYS A 116 -17.51 -6.40 -11.08
N LYS A 117 -17.89 -6.44 -9.81
CA LYS A 117 -17.02 -5.99 -8.73
C LYS A 117 -15.84 -6.93 -8.58
N TYR A 118 -14.67 -6.39 -8.30
CA TYR A 118 -13.46 -7.15 -8.01
C TYR A 118 -12.84 -6.62 -6.71
N PRO A 119 -13.37 -7.02 -5.55
CA PRO A 119 -12.95 -6.45 -4.26
C PRO A 119 -11.49 -6.78 -4.00
N ARG A 120 -10.71 -5.77 -3.63
CA ARG A 120 -9.30 -5.91 -3.25
C ARG A 120 -9.04 -5.05 -2.03
N GLY A 121 -8.45 -5.65 -1.00
CA GLY A 121 -8.07 -4.93 0.21
C GLY A 121 -7.11 -3.79 -0.09
N ARG A 122 -7.38 -2.64 0.54
CA ARG A 122 -6.54 -1.43 0.54
C ARG A 122 -6.24 -1.08 2.00
N ALA A 123 -5.38 -1.89 2.61
CA ALA A 123 -4.95 -1.80 4.00
C ALA A 123 -3.67 -2.62 4.18
N LEU A 124 -2.98 -2.42 5.30
CA LEU A 124 -1.91 -3.33 5.74
C LEU A 124 -2.49 -4.74 6.01
N GLY A 125 -1.91 -5.78 5.40
CA GLY A 125 -2.34 -7.17 5.61
C GLY A 125 -1.87 -8.18 4.56
#